data_AF-A0A1S8AX35-F1
#
_entry.id   AF-A0A1S8AX35-F1
#
_cell.length_a   1.000
_cell.length_b   1.000
_cell.length_c   1.000
_cell.angle_alpha   90.00
_cell.angle_beta   90.00
_cell.angle_gamma   90.00
#
_symmetry.space_group_name_H-M   'P 1'
#
loop_
_entity.id
_entity.type
_entity.pdbx_description
1 polymer ?
#
loop_
_entity_poly.entity_id
_entity_poly.type
_entity_poly.pdbx_seq_one_letter_code
_entity_poly.pdbx_strand_id
1 'polypeptide(L)'
;MLLAFLLVGSIVAPIGAAEPAAAQSESEGCMYDAVDWWVFSCTKQASTEYVDTEQTAKETKVDLHVQGQGIWEDWVSLETDINNYLEDSESIASLEAKHAIAEAYENNKSATVADTAAQEAIQDYYSTRQAKMLEDWSRQQAQLSYIGNVSENDSEISNTYVGRVMHEVSSGGGIGQTPRPAGGTGTVEATLINGSAYEYESANIEFAISSSTGGDNFWFGYNPKIDQLNDEGDIVIGENTENVYNVDRGKSGRTSFSGASLSSQTWINRAYNDAPPSLHSQMVFDEERWHTQWVALQEQAATMQENYPSGFASDVYAKHDSGELTTDELRSVEGMARSLRGL
;
A
#
# COMPACT_ATOMS: atom_id res chain seq x y z
N MET A 1 -15.27 -31.38 53.43
CA MET A 1 -16.68 -31.32 53.86
C MET A 1 -17.50 -31.12 52.59
N LEU A 2 -18.32 -32.14 52.25
CA LEU A 2 -19.36 -32.25 51.20
C LEU A 2 -19.04 -31.78 49.76
N LEU A 3 -18.99 -32.63 48.72
CA LEU A 3 -19.94 -33.62 48.16
C LEU A 3 -21.09 -33.01 47.32
N ALA A 4 -20.97 -33.19 46.00
CA ALA A 4 -21.98 -33.47 44.94
C ALA A 4 -23.29 -32.64 44.85
N PHE A 5 -23.68 -32.24 43.62
CA PHE A 5 -24.75 -32.91 42.88
C PHE A 5 -24.84 -32.44 41.42
N LEU A 6 -25.07 -33.44 40.56
CA LEU A 6 -25.34 -33.40 39.13
C LEU A 6 -26.85 -33.19 38.94
N LEU A 7 -27.28 -32.35 37.99
CA LEU A 7 -28.67 -32.33 37.52
C LEU A 7 -28.71 -32.13 36.01
N VAL A 8 -28.98 -33.24 35.33
CA VAL A 8 -29.42 -33.35 33.93
C VAL A 8 -30.91 -33.04 33.89
N GLY A 9 -31.33 -32.20 32.95
CA GLY A 9 -32.73 -31.92 32.68
C GLY A 9 -32.96 -31.53 31.23
N SER A 10 -33.12 -32.54 30.38
CA SER A 10 -33.60 -32.43 29.01
C SER A 10 -35.12 -32.28 28.98
N ILE A 11 -35.64 -31.28 28.27
CA ILE A 11 -37.03 -31.24 27.80
C ILE A 11 -37.04 -30.82 26.32
N VAL A 12 -37.68 -31.67 25.52
CA VAL A 12 -37.89 -31.55 24.08
C VAL A 12 -39.32 -31.02 23.84
N ALA A 13 -39.44 -30.07 22.88
CA ALA A 13 -40.60 -29.70 22.05
C ALA A 13 -41.80 -28.94 22.71
N PRO A 14 -42.53 -28.04 21.98
CA PRO A 14 -42.79 -28.12 20.54
C PRO A 14 -42.51 -26.88 19.68
N ILE A 15 -42.31 -27.20 18.41
CA ILE A 15 -42.31 -26.34 17.23
C ILE A 15 -43.66 -25.61 17.15
N GLY A 16 -43.62 -24.29 17.29
CA GLY A 16 -44.67 -23.37 16.87
C GLY A 16 -44.14 -22.57 15.70
N ALA A 17 -44.63 -22.87 14.49
CA ALA A 17 -44.35 -22.10 13.30
C ALA A 17 -44.93 -20.69 13.45
N ALA A 18 -44.05 -19.71 13.57
CA ALA A 18 -44.32 -18.32 13.26
C ALA A 18 -43.29 -17.91 12.21
N GLU A 19 -43.78 -17.37 11.10
CA GLU A 19 -43.00 -16.91 9.96
C GLU A 19 -41.94 -15.90 10.42
N PRO A 20 -40.66 -16.02 10.03
CA PRO A 20 -39.68 -15.00 10.37
C PRO A 20 -39.94 -13.77 9.50
N ALA A 21 -40.29 -12.67 10.18
CA ALA A 21 -40.14 -11.34 9.64
C ALA A 21 -38.68 -11.15 9.20
N ALA A 22 -38.49 -10.65 7.99
CA ALA A 22 -37.19 -10.31 7.44
C ALA A 22 -36.46 -9.33 8.38
N ALA A 23 -35.47 -9.85 9.10
CA ALA A 23 -34.41 -9.06 9.68
C ALA A 23 -33.24 -9.15 8.68
N GLN A 24 -33.03 -8.05 7.95
CA GLN A 24 -31.78 -7.83 7.22
C GLN A 24 -30.65 -7.84 8.25
N SER A 25 -29.87 -8.92 8.31
CA SER A 25 -28.55 -8.87 8.93
C SER A 25 -27.57 -8.44 7.85
N GLU A 26 -27.24 -7.16 7.81
CA GLU A 26 -25.99 -6.70 7.23
C GLU A 26 -24.87 -7.18 8.16
N SER A 27 -24.41 -8.40 7.94
CA SER A 27 -23.11 -8.84 8.44
C SER A 27 -22.08 -8.45 7.38
N GLU A 28 -21.60 -7.20 7.45
CA GLU A 28 -20.33 -6.85 6.84
C GLU A 28 -19.25 -7.64 7.58
N GLY A 29 -18.78 -8.72 6.94
CA GLY A 29 -17.72 -9.56 7.45
C GLY A 29 -16.40 -8.79 7.42
N CYS A 30 -15.90 -8.38 8.58
CA CYS A 30 -14.48 -8.13 8.73
C CYS A 30 -13.75 -9.46 8.45
N MET A 31 -12.81 -9.43 7.52
CA MET A 31 -11.97 -10.56 7.14
C MET A 31 -11.00 -10.91 8.28
N TYR A 32 -11.52 -11.56 9.32
CA TYR A 32 -10.73 -12.25 10.34
C TYR A 32 -10.66 -13.72 9.94
N ASP A 33 -9.67 -14.09 9.13
CA ASP A 33 -9.04 -15.38 9.32
C ASP A 33 -7.63 -15.38 8.73
N ALA A 34 -6.68 -15.75 9.59
CA ALA A 34 -5.29 -16.07 9.30
C ALA A 34 -4.26 -14.93 9.08
N VAL A 35 -4.12 -13.98 10.03
CA VAL A 35 -2.83 -13.73 10.73
C VAL A 35 -3.08 -12.95 12.05
N ASP A 36 -2.29 -13.29 13.06
CA ASP A 36 -2.43 -12.99 14.49
C ASP A 36 -2.33 -11.49 14.88
N TRP A 37 -3.05 -11.13 15.97
CA TRP A 37 -3.16 -9.93 16.84
C TRP A 37 -2.26 -8.69 16.60
N TRP A 38 -2.54 -7.40 16.95
CA TRP A 38 -3.05 -6.76 18.20
C TRP A 38 -3.37 -5.23 18.05
N VAL A 39 -3.31 -4.60 16.86
CA VAL A 39 -3.34 -3.10 16.76
C VAL A 39 -4.60 -2.48 16.14
N PHE A 40 -5.48 -3.23 15.48
CA PHE A 40 -6.65 -2.59 14.85
C PHE A 40 -7.86 -2.61 15.78
N SER A 41 -8.14 -1.49 16.45
CA SER A 41 -9.53 -1.16 16.76
C SER A 41 -10.27 -1.09 15.42
N CYS A 42 -11.41 -1.79 15.30
CA CYS A 42 -12.36 -1.59 14.21
C CYS A 42 -12.95 -0.17 14.29
N THR A 43 -12.16 0.86 13.99
CA THR A 43 -12.70 2.09 13.45
C THR A 43 -13.28 1.68 12.11
N LYS A 44 -14.61 1.79 11.99
CA LYS A 44 -15.28 1.79 10.69
C LYS A 44 -14.38 2.57 9.74
N GLN A 45 -14.02 1.97 8.62
CA GLN A 45 -13.42 2.68 7.50
C GLN A 45 -14.21 3.99 7.39
N ALA A 46 -13.54 5.12 7.62
CA ALA A 46 -14.24 6.39 7.77
C ALA A 46 -15.09 6.58 6.51
N SER A 47 -16.41 6.41 6.65
CA SER A 47 -17.31 6.60 5.53
C SER A 47 -17.12 8.05 5.12
N THR A 48 -16.65 8.27 3.90
CA THR A 48 -16.46 9.62 3.33
C THR A 48 -17.76 10.44 3.27
N GLU A 49 -18.90 9.83 3.60
CA GLU A 49 -20.24 10.40 3.55
C GLU A 49 -20.67 11.23 4.78
N TYR A 50 -19.98 11.18 5.92
CA TYR A 50 -20.40 11.96 7.11
C TYR A 50 -19.32 12.94 7.56
N VAL A 51 -19.45 14.20 7.13
CA VAL A 51 -18.71 15.34 7.69
C VAL A 51 -19.57 15.91 8.83
N ASP A 52 -19.02 15.96 10.04
CA ASP A 52 -19.69 16.62 11.16
C ASP A 52 -19.74 18.13 10.93
N THR A 53 -20.93 18.66 10.66
CA THR A 53 -21.15 20.08 10.38
C THR A 53 -21.41 20.91 11.64
N GLU A 54 -21.43 20.28 12.82
CA GLU A 54 -21.63 20.97 14.10
C GLU A 54 -20.32 21.46 14.74
N GLN A 55 -19.17 20.94 14.28
CA GLN A 55 -17.85 21.40 14.73
C GLN A 55 -17.52 22.78 14.18
N THR A 56 -16.80 23.58 14.96
CA THR A 56 -16.22 24.83 14.44
C THR A 56 -15.09 24.50 13.47
N ALA A 57 -14.87 25.31 12.43
CA ALA A 57 -13.77 25.11 11.49
C ALA A 57 -12.39 25.05 12.16
N LYS A 58 -12.25 25.65 13.36
CA LYS A 58 -11.06 25.55 14.18
C LYS A 58 -10.86 24.14 14.75
N GLU A 59 -11.92 23.53 15.29
CA GLU A 59 -11.89 22.16 15.78
C GLU A 59 -11.62 21.18 14.63
N THR A 60 -12.32 21.36 13.50
CA THR A 60 -12.08 20.58 12.29
C THR A 60 -10.63 20.65 11.83
N LYS A 61 -10.01 21.85 11.77
CA LYS A 61 -8.59 21.99 11.42
C LYS A 61 -7.67 21.23 12.38
N VAL A 62 -7.95 21.26 13.68
CA VAL A 62 -7.16 20.50 14.67
C VAL A 62 -7.31 19.00 14.45
N ASP A 63 -8.53 18.52 14.23
CA ASP A 63 -8.82 17.10 14.01
C ASP A 63 -8.17 16.60 12.71
N LEU A 64 -8.23 17.37 11.62
CA LEU A 64 -7.53 17.06 10.37
C LEU A 64 -6.01 17.05 10.55
N HIS A 65 -5.47 17.96 11.37
CA HIS A 65 -4.05 17.99 11.69
C HIS A 65 -3.59 16.74 12.43
N VAL A 66 -4.34 16.34 13.47
CA VAL A 66 -4.05 15.11 14.24
C VAL A 66 -4.18 13.87 13.36
N GLN A 67 -5.16 13.83 12.46
CA GLN A 67 -5.28 12.74 11.48
C GLN A 67 -4.07 12.70 10.54
N GLY A 68 -3.64 13.84 10.01
CA GLY A 68 -2.45 13.94 9.17
C GLY A 68 -1.17 13.48 9.90
N GLN A 69 -1.06 13.78 11.19
CA GLN A 69 0.03 13.26 12.03
C GLN A 69 -0.02 11.74 12.17
N GLY A 70 -1.22 11.17 12.35
CA GLY A 70 -1.42 9.72 12.37
C GLY A 70 -0.97 9.04 11.07
N ILE A 71 -1.29 9.62 9.90
CA ILE A 71 -0.82 9.10 8.59
C ILE A 71 0.72 9.06 8.55
N TRP A 72 1.37 10.13 9.00
CA TRP A 72 2.83 10.21 9.04
C TRP A 72 3.45 9.18 9.99
N GLU A 73 2.90 9.05 11.20
CA GLU A 73 3.39 8.10 12.19
C GLU A 73 3.22 6.64 11.73
N ASP A 74 2.07 6.31 11.14
CA ASP A 74 1.80 4.99 10.55
C ASP A 74 2.83 4.67 9.46
N TRP A 75 3.17 5.66 8.64
CA TRP A 75 4.15 5.47 7.59
C TRP A 75 5.59 5.30 8.12
N VAL A 76 6.02 6.10 9.11
CA VAL A 76 7.34 5.91 9.75
C VAL A 76 7.46 4.53 10.39
N SER A 77 6.36 4.04 10.98
CA SER A 77 6.30 2.67 11.53
C SER A 77 6.48 1.64 10.41
N LEU A 78 5.74 1.78 9.31
CA LEU A 78 5.85 0.85 8.18
C LEU A 78 7.25 0.83 7.58
N GLU A 79 7.88 1.99 7.40
CA GLU A 79 9.24 2.08 6.89
C GLU A 79 10.22 1.33 7.79
N THR A 80 10.09 1.48 9.11
CA THR A 80 10.89 0.72 10.08
C THR A 80 10.66 -0.78 9.92
N ASP A 81 9.41 -1.20 9.77
CA ASP A 81 9.06 -2.61 9.56
C ASP A 81 9.61 -3.17 8.25
N ILE A 82 9.63 -2.37 7.16
CA ILE A 82 10.22 -2.78 5.88
C ILE A 82 11.73 -2.90 6.00
N ASN A 83 12.41 -1.94 6.63
CA ASN A 83 13.87 -2.02 6.81
C ASN A 83 14.27 -3.27 7.61
N ASN A 84 13.58 -3.56 8.71
CA ASN A 84 13.80 -4.79 9.49
C ASN A 84 13.49 -6.04 8.65
N TYR A 85 12.41 -6.01 7.87
CA TYR A 85 12.06 -7.10 6.96
C TYR A 85 13.17 -7.35 5.92
N LEU A 86 13.73 -6.30 5.31
CA LEU A 86 14.81 -6.43 4.35
C LEU A 86 16.05 -7.09 5.00
N GLU A 87 16.40 -6.73 6.24
CA GLU A 87 17.54 -7.36 6.94
C GLU A 87 17.37 -8.87 7.12
N ASP A 88 16.16 -9.35 7.42
CA ASP A 88 15.89 -10.76 7.69
C ASP A 88 15.51 -11.58 6.44
N SER A 89 15.12 -10.90 5.36
CA SER A 89 14.46 -11.52 4.21
C SER A 89 15.32 -12.46 3.39
N GLU A 90 16.63 -12.22 3.31
CA GLU A 90 17.53 -13.08 2.53
C GLU A 90 17.52 -14.52 3.04
N SER A 91 17.51 -14.68 4.36
CA SER A 91 17.49 -16.00 4.99
C SER A 91 16.14 -16.69 4.81
N ILE A 92 15.03 -15.97 4.73
CA ILE A 92 13.73 -16.61 4.52
C ILE A 92 13.55 -16.95 3.04
N ALA A 93 13.82 -16.02 2.14
CA ALA A 93 13.76 -16.24 0.68
C ALA A 93 14.66 -17.41 0.25
N SER A 94 15.85 -17.54 0.84
CA SER A 94 16.76 -18.66 0.55
C SER A 94 16.22 -20.01 1.08
N LEU A 95 15.49 -20.02 2.20
CA LEU A 95 14.81 -21.22 2.69
C LEU A 95 13.67 -21.63 1.74
N GLU A 96 12.86 -20.68 1.28
CA GLU A 96 11.79 -20.93 0.31
C GLU A 96 12.32 -21.52 -1.00
N ALA A 97 13.39 -20.91 -1.55
CA ALA A 97 14.06 -21.41 -2.75
C ALA A 97 14.56 -22.86 -2.60
N LYS A 98 15.20 -23.16 -1.47
CA LYS A 98 15.71 -24.51 -1.18
C LYS A 98 14.58 -25.51 -0.93
N HIS A 99 13.50 -25.07 -0.29
CA HIS A 99 12.31 -25.87 -0.11
C HIS A 99 11.72 -26.28 -1.45
N ALA A 100 11.56 -25.33 -2.38
CA ALA A 100 11.08 -25.59 -3.74
C ALA A 100 11.97 -26.59 -4.49
N ILE A 101 13.31 -26.48 -4.37
CA ILE A 101 14.25 -27.45 -4.96
C ILE A 101 14.08 -28.84 -4.36
N ALA A 102 13.98 -28.95 -3.03
CA ALA A 102 13.79 -30.22 -2.34
C ALA A 102 12.47 -30.89 -2.75
N GLU A 103 11.39 -30.12 -2.82
CA GLU A 103 10.08 -30.61 -3.25
C GLU A 103 10.11 -31.06 -4.72
N ALA A 104 10.78 -30.32 -5.59
CA ALA A 104 10.96 -30.72 -6.98
C ALA A 104 11.73 -32.05 -7.09
N TYR A 105 12.78 -32.25 -6.28
CA TYR A 105 13.54 -33.50 -6.23
C TYR A 105 12.68 -34.68 -5.79
N GLU A 106 11.96 -34.54 -4.67
CA GLU A 106 11.08 -35.58 -4.11
C GLU A 106 9.96 -35.98 -5.08
N ASN A 107 9.50 -35.01 -5.89
CA ASN A 107 8.52 -35.23 -6.95
C ASN A 107 9.13 -35.67 -8.29
N ASN A 108 10.39 -36.11 -8.31
CA ASN A 108 11.14 -36.59 -9.48
C ASN A 108 11.11 -35.59 -10.65
N LYS A 109 11.11 -34.28 -10.37
CA LYS A 109 11.23 -33.22 -11.38
C LYS A 109 12.70 -33.05 -11.78
N SER A 110 12.95 -32.55 -12.98
CA SER A 110 14.30 -32.26 -13.43
C SER A 110 14.92 -31.09 -12.67
N ALA A 111 16.25 -31.03 -12.61
CA ALA A 111 16.98 -29.92 -11.99
C ALA A 111 16.63 -28.55 -12.61
N THR A 112 16.42 -28.49 -13.93
CA THR A 112 15.99 -27.24 -14.58
C THR A 112 14.61 -26.77 -14.10
N VAL A 113 13.68 -27.69 -13.86
CA VAL A 113 12.36 -27.34 -13.30
C VAL A 113 12.51 -26.87 -11.85
N ALA A 114 13.43 -27.48 -11.08
CA ALA A 114 13.74 -27.06 -9.72
C ALA A 114 14.40 -25.67 -9.65
N ASP A 115 15.29 -25.33 -10.58
CA ASP A 115 15.86 -23.98 -10.69
C ASP A 115 14.76 -22.94 -10.92
N THR A 116 13.84 -23.20 -11.86
CA THR A 116 12.69 -22.32 -12.10
C THR A 116 11.80 -22.18 -10.86
N ALA A 117 11.47 -23.29 -10.19
CA ALA A 117 10.65 -23.26 -8.98
C ALA A 117 11.33 -22.49 -7.83
N ALA A 118 12.65 -22.57 -7.71
CA ALA A 118 13.41 -21.80 -6.73
C ALA A 118 13.31 -20.29 -6.98
N GLN A 119 13.43 -19.90 -8.26
CA GLN A 119 13.32 -18.50 -8.70
C GLN A 119 11.91 -17.95 -8.45
N GLU A 120 10.87 -18.71 -8.80
CA GLU A 120 9.47 -18.37 -8.54
C GLU A 120 9.21 -18.22 -7.03
N ALA A 121 9.70 -19.13 -6.20
CA ALA A 121 9.54 -19.05 -4.75
C ALA A 121 10.16 -17.79 -4.13
N ILE A 122 11.32 -17.34 -4.63
CA ILE A 122 11.93 -16.07 -4.20
C ILE A 122 11.03 -14.89 -4.60
N GLN A 123 10.55 -14.88 -5.85
CA GLN A 123 9.69 -13.81 -6.34
C GLN A 123 8.37 -13.71 -5.56
N ASP A 124 7.74 -14.84 -5.27
CA ASP A 124 6.48 -14.92 -4.51
C ASP A 124 6.65 -14.44 -3.06
N TYR A 125 7.77 -14.79 -2.42
CA TYR A 125 8.11 -14.32 -1.09
C TYR A 125 8.14 -12.77 -1.01
N TYR A 126 8.89 -12.12 -1.91
CA TYR A 126 8.95 -10.64 -1.93
C TYR A 126 7.66 -9.99 -2.43
N SER A 127 6.94 -10.62 -3.37
CA SER A 127 5.66 -10.11 -3.88
C SER A 127 4.58 -10.02 -2.80
N THR A 128 4.60 -10.94 -1.83
CA THR A 128 3.69 -10.90 -0.67
C THR A 128 3.90 -9.62 0.15
N ARG A 129 5.16 -9.19 0.34
CA ARG A 129 5.46 -7.94 1.05
C ARG A 129 5.05 -6.70 0.24
N GLN A 130 5.25 -6.74 -1.08
CA GLN A 130 4.81 -5.67 -1.98
C GLN A 130 3.28 -5.49 -1.96
N ALA A 131 2.51 -6.57 -2.02
CA ALA A 131 1.07 -6.52 -1.87
C ALA A 131 0.66 -5.86 -0.54
N LYS A 132 1.30 -6.26 0.56
CA LYS A 132 1.03 -5.66 1.87
C LYS A 132 1.34 -4.17 1.92
N MET A 133 2.44 -3.75 1.30
CA MET A 133 2.80 -2.34 1.14
C MET A 133 1.72 -1.55 0.38
N LEU A 134 1.16 -2.10 -0.70
CA LEU A 134 0.09 -1.45 -1.46
C LEU A 134 -1.23 -1.36 -0.67
N GLU A 135 -1.53 -2.31 0.22
CA GLU A 135 -2.66 -2.19 1.14
C GLU A 135 -2.48 -1.03 2.14
N ASP A 136 -1.28 -0.91 2.71
CA ASP A 136 -0.97 0.17 3.66
C ASP A 136 -0.96 1.54 2.96
N TRP A 137 -0.46 1.60 1.72
CA TRP A 137 -0.61 2.76 0.83
C TRP A 137 -2.09 3.12 0.65
N SER A 138 -2.92 2.15 0.27
CA SER A 138 -4.36 2.35 0.03
C SER A 138 -5.06 2.95 1.25
N ARG A 139 -4.74 2.46 2.44
CA ARG A 139 -5.26 3.00 3.70
C ARG A 139 -4.85 4.47 3.91
N GLN A 140 -3.57 4.79 3.74
CA GLN A 140 -3.06 6.15 3.92
C GLN A 140 -3.63 7.12 2.89
N GLN A 141 -3.77 6.67 1.63
CA GLN A 141 -4.40 7.45 0.57
C GLN A 141 -5.89 7.71 0.81
N ALA A 142 -6.63 6.71 1.31
CA ALA A 142 -8.04 6.91 1.69
C ALA A 142 -8.17 7.97 2.80
N GLN A 143 -7.26 7.98 3.79
CA GLN A 143 -7.23 9.00 4.84
C GLN A 143 -6.87 10.39 4.26
N LEU A 144 -5.88 10.49 3.38
CA LEU A 144 -5.55 11.75 2.69
C LEU A 144 -6.71 12.29 1.88
N SER A 145 -7.40 11.42 1.14
CA SER A 145 -8.59 11.77 0.37
C SER A 145 -9.72 12.28 1.27
N TYR A 146 -9.96 11.64 2.42
CA TYR A 146 -10.92 12.12 3.41
C TYR A 146 -10.55 13.51 3.92
N ILE A 147 -9.28 13.74 4.30
CA ILE A 147 -8.82 15.07 4.77
C ILE A 147 -8.99 16.13 3.67
N GLY A 148 -8.68 15.78 2.42
CA GLY A 148 -8.90 16.63 1.25
C GLY A 148 -10.38 16.98 1.07
N ASN A 149 -11.26 15.99 1.15
CA ASN A 149 -12.71 16.14 1.03
C ASN A 149 -13.30 17.05 2.12
N VAL A 150 -12.91 16.85 3.38
CA VAL A 150 -13.38 17.72 4.47
C VAL A 150 -12.90 19.16 4.26
N SER A 151 -11.63 19.33 3.88
CA SER A 151 -11.04 20.65 3.63
C SER A 151 -11.74 21.41 2.50
N GLU A 152 -12.28 20.70 1.50
CA GLU A 152 -12.98 21.29 0.35
C GLU A 152 -14.45 21.63 0.66
N ASN A 153 -15.11 20.84 1.50
CA ASN A 153 -16.53 21.04 1.81
C ASN A 153 -16.79 22.04 2.95
N ASP A 154 -15.76 22.39 3.73
CA ASP A 154 -15.83 23.43 4.74
C ASP A 154 -15.31 24.76 4.20
N SER A 155 -16.22 25.72 3.97
CA SER A 155 -15.88 27.05 3.42
C SER A 155 -14.98 27.92 4.32
N GLU A 156 -14.83 27.56 5.59
CA GLU A 156 -13.95 28.23 6.56
C GLU A 156 -12.55 27.60 6.62
N ILE A 157 -12.33 26.49 5.90
CA ILE A 157 -11.03 25.83 5.72
C ILE A 157 -10.50 26.20 4.33
N SER A 158 -9.19 26.45 4.25
CA SER A 158 -8.56 26.69 2.95
C SER A 158 -8.51 25.37 2.17
N ASN A 159 -8.87 25.38 0.88
CA ASN A 159 -8.67 24.21 0.01
C ASN A 159 -7.20 23.79 -0.11
N THR A 160 -6.26 24.68 0.25
CA THR A 160 -4.82 24.40 0.32
C THR A 160 -4.36 23.97 1.72
N TYR A 161 -5.29 23.70 2.64
CA TYR A 161 -4.95 23.28 4.00
C TYR A 161 -4.17 21.97 4.00
N VAL A 162 -4.52 21.05 3.09
CA VAL A 162 -3.66 19.94 2.69
C VAL A 162 -3.30 20.10 1.23
N GLY A 163 -2.01 19.98 0.90
CA GLY A 163 -1.55 20.17 -0.45
C GLY A 163 -0.14 19.66 -0.68
N ARG A 164 0.25 19.63 -1.95
CA ARG A 164 1.58 19.24 -2.42
C ARG A 164 2.29 20.45 -3.00
N VAL A 165 3.61 20.43 -2.96
CA VAL A 165 4.41 21.45 -3.67
C VAL A 165 4.48 21.06 -5.15
N MET A 166 4.45 22.02 -6.07
CA MET A 166 4.82 21.79 -7.47
C MET A 166 6.21 22.34 -7.71
N HIS A 167 7.07 21.56 -8.34
CA HIS A 167 8.46 21.96 -8.63
C HIS A 167 8.56 22.69 -9.97
N GLU A 168 7.94 22.17 -11.02
CA GLU A 168 8.04 22.77 -12.36
C GLU A 168 6.85 22.45 -13.26
N VAL A 169 6.44 23.44 -14.08
CA VAL A 169 5.54 23.25 -15.21
C VAL A 169 6.25 23.76 -16.46
N SER A 170 6.61 22.83 -17.35
CA SER A 170 7.41 23.14 -18.55
C SER A 170 6.59 23.76 -19.68
N SER A 171 5.26 23.62 -19.65
CA SER A 171 4.36 24.29 -20.59
C SER A 171 4.16 25.75 -20.14
N GLY A 172 4.35 26.74 -21.03
CA GLY A 172 4.27 28.18 -20.74
C GLY A 172 2.92 28.75 -20.26
N GLY A 173 2.15 28.02 -19.45
CA GLY A 173 1.08 28.45 -18.57
C GLY A 173 1.55 28.46 -17.10
N GLY A 174 0.91 29.28 -16.28
CA GLY A 174 1.19 29.33 -14.84
C GLY A 174 0.38 28.29 -14.07
N ILE A 175 0.83 27.93 -12.88
CA ILE A 175 0.03 27.12 -11.95
C ILE A 175 -1.10 28.00 -11.42
N GLY A 176 -2.34 27.54 -11.62
CA GLY A 176 -3.53 28.25 -11.13
C GLY A 176 -3.76 28.02 -9.64
N GLN A 177 -3.49 26.79 -9.15
CA GLN A 177 -3.63 26.39 -7.75
C GLN A 177 -2.66 25.27 -7.35
N THR A 178 -2.32 25.23 -6.06
CA THR A 178 -1.53 24.16 -5.44
C THR A 178 -2.25 22.81 -5.56
N PRO A 179 -1.59 21.74 -6.01
CA PRO A 179 -2.16 20.40 -6.04
C PRO A 179 -2.61 19.96 -4.65
N ARG A 180 -3.74 19.25 -4.60
CA ARG A 180 -4.34 18.81 -3.34
C ARG A 180 -4.99 17.45 -3.51
N PRO A 181 -5.02 16.61 -2.45
CA PRO A 181 -5.93 15.48 -2.42
C PRO A 181 -7.37 15.98 -2.58
N ALA A 182 -8.08 15.40 -3.52
CA ALA A 182 -9.50 15.60 -3.74
C ALA A 182 -10.31 14.50 -3.07
N GLY A 183 -11.62 14.73 -2.96
CA GLY A 183 -12.54 13.71 -2.50
C GLY A 183 -12.53 12.47 -3.42
N GLY A 184 -12.45 11.30 -2.80
CA GLY A 184 -12.43 10.00 -3.45
C GLY A 184 -11.04 9.43 -3.73
N THR A 185 -11.01 8.11 -3.89
CA THR A 185 -9.87 7.35 -4.39
C THR A 185 -10.18 6.81 -5.79
N GLY A 186 -9.14 6.39 -6.48
CA GLY A 186 -9.26 5.64 -7.73
C GLY A 186 -8.40 4.39 -7.67
N THR A 187 -8.91 3.33 -8.28
CA THR A 187 -8.20 2.07 -8.43
C THR A 187 -7.08 2.21 -9.45
N VAL A 188 -5.89 1.80 -9.06
CA VAL A 188 -4.67 1.75 -9.86
C VAL A 188 -4.07 0.35 -9.78
N GLU A 189 -3.28 -0.03 -10.79
CA GLU A 189 -2.65 -1.35 -10.87
C GLU A 189 -1.13 -1.19 -10.79
N ALA A 190 -0.48 -2.05 -10.01
CA ALA A 190 0.96 -2.26 -10.00
C ALA A 190 1.28 -3.71 -10.42
N THR A 191 2.44 -3.90 -11.08
CA THR A 191 2.98 -5.23 -11.33
C THR A 191 3.95 -5.61 -10.20
N LEU A 192 3.69 -6.73 -9.54
CA LEU A 192 4.54 -7.26 -8.47
C LEU A 192 5.78 -7.98 -9.05
N ILE A 193 6.75 -8.30 -8.21
CA ILE A 193 8.01 -8.96 -8.59
C ILE A 193 7.79 -10.30 -9.31
N ASN A 194 6.77 -11.06 -8.93
CA ASN A 194 6.39 -12.32 -9.60
C ASN A 194 5.63 -12.12 -10.92
N GLY A 195 5.47 -10.86 -11.38
CA GLY A 195 4.76 -10.51 -12.61
C GLY A 195 3.24 -10.51 -12.49
N SER A 196 2.68 -10.80 -11.32
CA SER A 196 1.23 -10.66 -11.10
C SER A 196 0.83 -9.19 -11.01
N ALA A 197 -0.39 -8.89 -11.44
CA ALA A 197 -1.01 -7.57 -11.27
C ALA A 197 -1.68 -7.49 -9.90
N TYR A 198 -1.55 -6.35 -9.23
CA TYR A 198 -2.20 -6.04 -7.96
C TYR A 198 -2.91 -4.69 -8.05
N GLU A 199 -4.22 -4.71 -7.85
CA GLU A 199 -5.04 -3.50 -7.79
C GLU A 199 -5.02 -2.90 -6.38
N TYR A 200 -4.86 -1.58 -6.30
CA TYR A 200 -4.82 -0.85 -5.05
C TYR A 200 -5.46 0.54 -5.21
N GLU A 201 -5.80 1.19 -4.10
CA GLU A 201 -6.46 2.49 -4.10
C GLU A 201 -5.45 3.62 -3.92
N SER A 202 -5.64 4.71 -4.67
CA SER A 202 -4.80 5.89 -4.56
C SER A 202 -5.65 7.16 -4.53
N ALA A 203 -5.25 8.17 -3.74
CA ALA A 203 -6.06 9.38 -3.61
C ALA A 203 -6.07 10.11 -4.95
N ASN A 204 -7.22 10.65 -5.34
CA ASN A 204 -7.24 11.55 -6.47
C ASN A 204 -6.52 12.85 -6.08
N ILE A 205 -5.51 13.24 -6.85
CA ILE A 205 -4.85 14.53 -6.72
C ILE A 205 -5.41 15.48 -7.76
N GLU A 206 -6.01 16.56 -7.28
CA GLU A 206 -6.51 17.64 -8.12
C GLU A 206 -5.50 18.77 -8.25
N PHE A 207 -5.33 19.28 -9.46
CA PHE A 207 -4.55 20.49 -9.71
C PHE A 207 -5.15 21.31 -10.84
N ALA A 208 -4.86 22.61 -10.81
CA ALA A 208 -5.35 23.57 -11.80
C ALA A 208 -4.20 24.18 -12.59
N ILE A 209 -4.26 24.08 -13.91
CA ILE A 209 -3.36 24.80 -14.82
C ILE A 209 -4.08 26.04 -15.34
N SER A 210 -3.43 27.20 -15.22
CA SER A 210 -3.94 28.46 -15.78
C SER A 210 -3.37 28.70 -17.17
N SER A 211 -4.22 29.14 -18.11
CA SER A 211 -3.74 29.48 -19.45
C SER A 211 -3.01 30.84 -19.41
N SER A 212 -1.88 30.93 -20.11
CA SER A 212 -1.11 32.19 -20.22
C SER A 212 -1.84 33.28 -21.02
N THR A 213 -2.95 32.94 -21.67
CA THR A 213 -3.78 33.87 -22.45
C THR A 213 -4.97 34.43 -21.68
N GLY A 214 -5.08 34.17 -20.36
CA GLY A 214 -6.10 34.77 -19.50
C GLY A 214 -7.47 34.07 -19.57
N GLY A 215 -7.48 32.74 -19.69
CA GLY A 215 -8.69 31.91 -19.67
C GLY A 215 -8.95 31.22 -18.32
N ASP A 216 -10.04 30.44 -18.27
CA ASP A 216 -10.44 29.63 -17.11
C ASP A 216 -9.35 28.62 -16.71
N ASN A 217 -9.32 28.26 -15.43
CA ASN A 217 -8.48 27.18 -14.92
C ASN A 217 -8.95 25.83 -15.47
N PHE A 218 -8.01 24.98 -15.88
CA PHE A 218 -8.29 23.60 -16.24
C PHE A 218 -7.98 22.70 -15.05
N TRP A 219 -9.00 22.00 -14.55
CA TRP A 219 -8.88 21.08 -13.43
C TRP A 219 -8.62 19.66 -13.91
N PHE A 220 -7.61 19.05 -13.31
CA PHE A 220 -7.17 17.70 -13.62
C PHE A 220 -7.17 16.85 -12.37
N GLY A 221 -7.68 15.63 -12.47
CA GLY A 221 -7.55 14.59 -11.46
C GLY A 221 -6.48 13.58 -11.88
N TYR A 222 -5.70 13.10 -10.92
CA TYR A 222 -4.64 12.11 -11.14
C TYR A 222 -4.51 11.18 -9.93
N ASN A 223 -4.48 9.87 -10.17
CA ASN A 223 -4.19 8.87 -9.14
C ASN A 223 -2.71 8.49 -9.22
N PRO A 224 -1.89 8.80 -8.19
CA PRO A 224 -0.47 8.48 -8.20
C PRO A 224 -0.25 6.98 -8.23
N LYS A 225 0.65 6.57 -9.13
CA LYS A 225 1.14 5.20 -9.21
C LYS A 225 2.51 5.08 -8.55
N ILE A 226 2.75 3.97 -7.86
CA ILE A 226 4.01 3.72 -7.15
C ILE A 226 5.20 3.60 -8.12
N ASP A 227 4.96 3.25 -9.38
CA ASP A 227 5.97 3.03 -10.41
C ASP A 227 6.21 4.25 -11.33
N GLN A 228 5.61 5.41 -11.02
CA GLN A 228 5.64 6.61 -11.88
C GLN A 228 6.53 7.75 -11.38
N LEU A 229 7.47 7.46 -10.47
CA LEU A 229 8.44 8.45 -10.02
C LEU A 229 9.68 8.44 -10.92
N ASN A 230 10.22 9.62 -11.20
CA ASN A 230 11.50 9.75 -11.87
C ASN A 230 12.67 9.55 -10.88
N ASP A 231 13.90 9.60 -11.38
CA ASP A 231 15.12 9.51 -10.57
C ASP A 231 15.25 10.63 -9.51
N GLU A 232 14.45 11.70 -9.62
CA GLU A 232 14.40 12.83 -8.70
C GLU A 232 13.29 12.68 -7.64
N GLY A 233 12.56 11.55 -7.64
CA GLY A 233 11.47 11.29 -6.71
C GLY A 233 10.21 12.12 -6.99
N ASP A 234 10.12 12.73 -8.17
CA ASP A 234 9.00 13.54 -8.61
C ASP A 234 8.02 12.73 -9.46
N ILE A 235 6.73 13.05 -9.34
CA ILE A 235 5.71 12.50 -10.24
C ILE A 235 5.79 13.26 -11.56
N VAL A 236 6.18 12.56 -12.62
CA VAL A 236 6.21 13.13 -13.97
C VAL A 236 4.87 12.89 -14.67
N ILE A 237 4.12 13.95 -14.87
CA ILE A 237 2.87 13.92 -15.65
C ILE A 237 3.18 14.36 -17.09
N GLY A 238 3.25 13.39 -18.00
CA GLY A 238 3.65 13.57 -19.41
C GLY A 238 2.50 13.44 -20.43
N GLU A 239 2.83 13.64 -21.72
CA GLU A 239 1.87 13.71 -22.84
C GLU A 239 1.04 12.44 -23.08
N ASN A 240 1.40 11.31 -22.44
CA ASN A 240 0.73 10.01 -22.57
C ASN A 240 0.27 9.43 -21.23
N THR A 241 0.14 10.24 -20.18
CA THR A 241 -0.41 9.74 -18.90
C THR A 241 -1.91 9.50 -19.09
N GLU A 242 -2.33 8.24 -19.26
CA GLU A 242 -3.71 7.85 -19.58
C GLU A 242 -4.73 8.22 -18.49
N ASN A 243 -4.25 8.55 -17.29
CA ASN A 243 -5.08 8.74 -16.09
C ASN A 243 -5.41 10.20 -15.77
N VAL A 244 -5.05 11.15 -16.63
CA VAL A 244 -5.42 12.55 -16.39
C VAL A 244 -6.78 12.82 -17.01
N TYR A 245 -7.77 13.08 -16.17
CA TYR A 245 -9.12 13.42 -16.61
C TYR A 245 -9.51 14.84 -16.23
N ASN A 246 -10.33 15.46 -17.08
CA ASN A 246 -10.85 16.79 -16.82
C ASN A 246 -11.99 16.70 -15.81
N VAL A 247 -11.81 17.33 -14.66
CA VAL A 247 -12.76 17.30 -13.53
C VAL A 247 -13.97 18.20 -13.80
N ASP A 248 -13.86 19.15 -14.72
CA ASP A 248 -14.88 20.18 -14.90
C ASP A 248 -16.04 19.77 -15.83
N ARG A 249 -17.12 19.29 -15.18
CA ARG A 249 -18.54 19.51 -15.53
C ARG A 249 -18.98 19.21 -16.98
N GLY A 250 -18.72 18.01 -17.48
CA GLY A 250 -19.43 17.46 -18.64
C GLY A 250 -18.92 17.91 -20.01
N LYS A 251 -17.74 18.52 -20.10
CA LYS A 251 -17.03 18.74 -21.36
C LYS A 251 -15.89 17.74 -21.50
N SER A 252 -16.14 16.65 -22.23
CA SER A 252 -15.08 15.73 -22.65
C SER A 252 -14.23 16.40 -23.72
N GLY A 253 -13.03 16.84 -23.36
CA GLY A 253 -12.00 17.30 -24.29
C GLY A 253 -10.65 16.75 -23.86
N ARG A 254 -9.88 16.18 -24.80
CA ARG A 254 -8.48 15.82 -24.54
C ARG A 254 -7.66 17.09 -24.63
N THR A 255 -7.17 17.58 -23.49
CA THR A 255 -6.14 18.62 -23.45
C THR A 255 -4.81 17.92 -23.22
N SER A 256 -3.89 18.04 -24.18
CA SER A 256 -2.52 17.57 -24.01
C SER A 256 -1.72 18.67 -23.33
N PHE A 257 -1.04 18.35 -22.23
CA PHE A 257 0.03 19.17 -21.68
C PHE A 257 1.35 18.40 -21.69
N SER A 258 2.42 19.12 -21.96
CA SER A 258 3.78 18.61 -21.96
C SER A 258 4.42 18.90 -20.61
N GLY A 259 4.68 17.86 -19.81
CA GLY A 259 5.58 17.87 -18.66
C GLY A 259 5.18 18.79 -17.50
N ALA A 260 4.49 18.21 -16.51
CA ALA A 260 4.40 18.77 -15.16
C ALA A 260 5.13 17.83 -14.18
N SER A 261 5.91 18.40 -13.26
CA SER A 261 6.46 17.69 -12.11
C SER A 261 5.72 18.10 -10.84
N LEU A 262 5.14 17.12 -10.14
CA LEU A 262 4.57 17.30 -8.81
C LEU A 262 5.54 16.75 -7.76
N SER A 263 5.64 17.45 -6.62
CA SER A 263 6.30 16.89 -5.45
C SER A 263 5.57 15.63 -5.00
N SER A 264 6.35 14.61 -4.68
CA SER A 264 5.96 13.39 -3.98
C SER A 264 5.48 13.63 -2.55
N GLN A 265 5.74 14.81 -1.99
CA GLN A 265 5.46 15.11 -0.59
C GLN A 265 4.11 15.82 -0.44
N THR A 266 3.27 15.28 0.45
CA THR A 266 2.03 15.91 0.88
C THR A 266 2.20 16.52 2.26
N TRP A 267 1.75 17.76 2.40
CA TRP A 267 1.86 18.54 3.63
C TRP A 267 0.49 18.94 4.15
N ILE A 268 0.33 18.89 5.47
CA ILE A 268 -0.73 19.61 6.16
C ILE A 268 -0.18 20.97 6.61
N ASN A 269 -0.76 22.03 6.09
CA ASN A 269 -0.33 23.37 6.38
C ASN A 269 -0.76 23.79 7.79
N ARG A 270 0.05 24.63 8.41
CA ARG A 270 -0.37 25.36 9.61
C ARG A 270 -1.64 26.14 9.29
N ALA A 271 -2.67 26.01 10.12
CA ALA A 271 -3.83 26.89 10.04
C ALA A 271 -3.39 28.29 10.46
N TYR A 272 -3.03 29.11 9.47
CA TYR A 272 -2.70 30.51 9.70
C TYR A 272 -3.93 31.20 10.30
N ASN A 273 -3.72 31.84 11.47
CA ASN A 273 -4.65 32.66 12.25
C ASN A 273 -5.57 31.96 13.28
N ASP A 274 -5.88 30.66 13.16
CA ASP A 274 -6.89 30.04 14.04
C ASP A 274 -6.46 28.79 14.81
N ALA A 275 -5.37 28.11 14.42
CA ALA A 275 -4.85 26.96 15.18
C ALA A 275 -4.10 27.39 16.46
N PRO A 276 -4.03 26.49 17.47
CA PRO A 276 -3.06 26.63 18.55
C PRO A 276 -1.66 26.94 17.98
N PRO A 277 -0.88 27.85 18.59
CA PRO A 277 0.46 28.19 18.12
C PRO A 277 1.40 26.99 17.96
N SER A 278 1.10 25.89 18.65
CA SER A 278 1.84 24.62 18.65
C SER A 278 1.66 23.76 17.40
N LEU A 279 0.66 24.01 16.55
CA LEU A 279 0.50 23.26 15.30
C LEU A 279 1.36 23.92 14.22
N HIS A 280 2.42 23.22 13.82
CA HIS A 280 3.32 23.62 12.74
C HIS A 280 2.93 22.89 11.45
N SER A 281 3.26 23.44 10.28
CA SER A 281 3.11 22.67 9.04
C SER A 281 3.93 21.39 9.14
N GLN A 282 3.36 20.27 8.72
CA GLN A 282 3.98 18.96 8.83
C GLN A 282 3.78 18.16 7.55
N MET A 283 4.77 17.36 7.19
CA MET A 283 4.64 16.37 6.12
C MET A 283 3.76 15.24 6.63
N VAL A 284 2.73 14.89 5.87
CA VAL A 284 1.78 13.83 6.23
C VAL A 284 2.00 12.56 5.42
N PHE A 285 2.66 12.68 4.26
CA PHE A 285 2.93 11.57 3.36
C PHE A 285 4.08 11.89 2.42
N ASP A 286 4.92 10.90 2.13
CA ASP A 286 6.12 11.04 1.30
C ASP A 286 6.18 9.86 0.30
N GLU A 287 5.80 10.12 -0.96
CA GLU A 287 5.78 9.10 -2.01
C GLU A 287 7.17 8.65 -2.44
N GLU A 288 8.15 9.54 -2.38
CA GLU A 288 9.53 9.25 -2.79
C GLU A 288 10.13 8.21 -1.85
N ARG A 289 9.95 8.39 -0.55
CA ARG A 289 10.44 7.40 0.42
C ARG A 289 9.66 6.09 0.35
N TRP A 290 8.35 6.12 0.09
CA TRP A 290 7.58 4.90 -0.22
C TRP A 290 8.16 4.13 -1.40
N HIS A 291 8.46 4.83 -2.49
CA HIS A 291 9.04 4.24 -3.70
C HIS A 291 10.45 3.72 -3.48
N THR A 292 11.26 4.44 -2.69
CA THR A 292 12.58 3.97 -2.28
C THR A 292 12.48 2.60 -1.61
N GLN A 293 11.52 2.41 -0.69
CA GLN A 293 11.29 1.13 -0.04
C GLN A 293 10.78 0.05 -1.00
N TRP A 294 9.93 0.44 -1.97
CA TRP A 294 9.44 -0.45 -3.02
C TRP A 294 10.58 -0.98 -3.91
N VAL A 295 11.47 -0.08 -4.36
CA VAL A 295 12.65 -0.42 -5.18
C VAL A 295 13.62 -1.27 -4.39
N ALA A 296 13.85 -0.97 -3.10
CA ALA A 296 14.72 -1.79 -2.25
C ALA A 296 14.27 -3.27 -2.17
N LEU A 297 12.96 -3.53 -2.10
CA LEU A 297 12.43 -4.91 -2.18
C LEU A 297 12.72 -5.57 -3.54
N GLN A 298 12.60 -4.83 -4.64
CA GLN A 298 12.88 -5.34 -5.98
C GLN A 298 14.37 -5.68 -6.14
N GLU A 299 15.26 -4.78 -5.69
CA GLU A 299 16.71 -4.99 -5.74
C GLU A 299 17.14 -6.18 -4.88
N GLN A 300 16.55 -6.33 -3.69
CA GLN A 300 16.86 -7.47 -2.83
C GLN A 300 16.35 -8.78 -3.42
N ALA A 301 15.15 -8.79 -4.00
CA ALA A 301 14.65 -9.95 -4.73
C ALA A 301 15.59 -10.34 -5.87
N ALA A 302 16.01 -9.38 -6.70
CA ALA A 302 16.96 -9.62 -7.79
C ALA A 302 18.31 -10.18 -7.28
N THR A 303 18.86 -9.60 -6.22
CA THR A 303 20.08 -10.10 -5.56
C THR A 303 19.91 -11.54 -5.07
N MET A 304 18.76 -11.86 -4.47
CA MET A 304 18.44 -13.21 -4.04
C MET A 304 18.33 -14.19 -5.22
N GLN A 305 17.73 -13.77 -6.32
CA GLN A 305 17.66 -14.58 -7.54
C GLN A 305 19.05 -14.89 -8.11
N GLU A 306 19.98 -13.93 -8.08
CA GLU A 306 21.37 -14.12 -8.51
C GLU A 306 22.14 -15.15 -7.66
N ASN A 307 21.77 -15.31 -6.38
CA ASN A 307 22.33 -16.34 -5.50
C ASN A 307 21.91 -17.77 -5.87
N TYR A 308 20.92 -17.92 -6.77
CA TYR A 308 20.38 -19.20 -7.25
C TYR A 308 20.52 -19.31 -8.78
N PRO A 309 21.75 -19.25 -9.32
CA PRO A 309 21.94 -19.26 -10.77
C PRO A 309 21.47 -20.58 -11.40
N SER A 310 21.21 -20.55 -12.71
CA SER A 310 20.91 -21.77 -13.47
C SER A 310 21.99 -22.84 -13.23
N GLY A 311 21.55 -24.06 -12.94
CA GLY A 311 22.41 -25.19 -12.60
C GLY A 311 22.60 -25.42 -11.09
N PHE A 312 22.18 -24.48 -10.23
CA PHE A 312 22.28 -24.65 -8.78
C PHE A 312 21.56 -25.93 -8.30
N ALA A 313 20.34 -26.19 -8.77
CA ALA A 313 19.61 -27.40 -8.41
C ALA A 313 20.30 -28.67 -8.91
N SER A 314 21.04 -28.60 -10.03
CA SER A 314 21.80 -29.76 -10.53
C SER A 314 22.91 -30.16 -9.56
N ASP A 315 23.60 -29.18 -8.99
CA ASP A 315 24.65 -29.43 -7.99
C ASP A 315 24.06 -29.98 -6.68
N VAL A 316 22.90 -29.46 -6.27
CA VAL A 316 22.15 -29.95 -5.11
C VAL A 316 21.71 -31.41 -5.31
N TYR A 317 21.14 -31.73 -6.47
CA TYR A 317 20.69 -33.09 -6.81
C TYR A 317 21.87 -34.08 -6.81
N ALA A 318 23.02 -33.70 -7.39
CA ALA A 318 24.21 -34.54 -7.40
C ALA A 318 24.71 -34.87 -5.99
N LYS A 319 24.68 -33.89 -5.08
CA LYS A 319 25.03 -34.07 -3.66
C LYS A 319 24.01 -34.94 -2.91
N HIS A 320 22.74 -34.85 -3.28
CA HIS A 320 21.71 -35.73 -2.74
C HIS A 320 21.89 -37.18 -3.20
N ASP A 321 22.13 -37.39 -4.50
CA ASP A 321 22.35 -38.71 -5.08
C ASP A 321 23.62 -39.40 -4.56
N SER A 322 24.64 -38.63 -4.16
CA SER A 322 25.84 -39.16 -3.50
C SER A 322 25.67 -39.43 -2.00
N GLY A 323 24.56 -38.98 -1.40
CA GLY A 323 24.29 -39.06 0.04
C GLY A 323 25.06 -38.04 0.88
N GLU A 324 25.66 -37.01 0.27
CA GLU A 324 26.35 -35.91 0.95
C GLU A 324 25.40 -34.88 1.55
N LEU A 325 24.17 -34.79 1.03
CA LEU A 325 23.15 -33.84 1.47
C LEU A 325 21.77 -34.50 1.45
N THR A 326 21.01 -34.41 2.53
CA THR A 326 19.60 -34.84 2.56
C THR A 326 18.65 -33.69 2.25
N THR A 327 17.41 -33.97 1.80
CA THR A 327 16.39 -32.93 1.60
C THR A 327 16.00 -32.23 2.90
N ASP A 328 16.02 -32.94 4.03
CA ASP A 328 15.81 -32.35 5.37
C ASP A 328 16.93 -31.38 5.74
N GLU A 329 18.19 -31.73 5.47
CA GLU A 329 19.31 -30.82 5.67
C GLU A 329 19.18 -29.58 4.77
N LEU A 330 18.81 -29.76 3.50
CA LEU A 330 18.62 -28.66 2.55
C LEU A 330 17.55 -27.64 3.01
N ARG A 331 16.48 -28.12 3.64
CA ARG A 331 15.40 -27.29 4.19
C ARG A 331 15.73 -26.67 5.55
N SER A 332 16.76 -27.15 6.23
CA SER A 332 17.10 -26.68 7.57
C SER A 332 17.89 -25.38 7.55
N VAL A 333 17.75 -24.57 8.62
CA VAL A 333 18.59 -23.39 8.87
C VAL A 333 20.08 -23.77 8.95
N GLU A 334 20.38 -24.99 9.39
CA GLU A 334 21.74 -25.53 9.48
C GLU A 334 22.31 -25.84 8.10
N GLY A 335 21.49 -26.36 7.18
CA GLY A 335 21.87 -26.54 5.77
C GLY A 335 22.08 -25.21 5.06
N MET A 336 21.32 -24.18 5.43
CA MET A 336 21.56 -22.81 4.97
C MET A 336 22.91 -22.27 5.43
N ALA A 337 23.28 -22.46 6.70
CA ALA A 337 24.61 -22.07 7.18
C ALA A 337 25.75 -22.83 6.48
N ARG A 338 25.54 -24.09 6.08
CA ARG A 338 26.53 -24.84 5.27
C ARG A 338 26.63 -24.32 3.84
N SER A 339 25.51 -24.01 3.18
CA SER A 339 25.54 -23.49 1.81
C SER A 339 26.23 -22.13 1.72
N LEU A 340 26.02 -21.26 2.71
CA LEU A 340 26.64 -19.92 2.78
C LEU A 340 28.14 -19.96 3.05
N ARG A 341 28.68 -21.05 3.61
CA ARG A 341 30.12 -21.20 3.89
C ARG A 341 30.93 -21.71 2.71
N GLY A 342 30.33 -21.78 1.52
CA GLY A 342 30.94 -22.37 0.35
C GLY A 342 30.74 -23.88 0.36
N LEU A 343 29.58 -24.27 -0.17
CA LEU A 343 29.52 -25.44 -1.04
C LEU A 343 30.43 -25.29 -2.27
#